data_AF-A0A412PEP9-F1
#
_entry.id   AF-A0A412PEP9-F1
#
_cell.length_a   1.000
_cell.length_b   1.000
_cell.length_c   1.000
_cell.angle_alpha   90.00
_cell.angle_beta   90.00
_cell.angle_gamma   90.00
#
_symmetry.space_group_name_H-M   'P 1'
#
loop_
_entity.id
_entity.type
_entity.pdbx_description
1 polymer ?
#
loop_
_entity_poly.entity_id
_entity_poly.type
_entity_poly.pdbx_seq_one_letter_code
_entity_poly.pdbx_strand_id
1 'polypeptide(L)'
;MTVYLLSGKDMFRQEERLATLLKEFSIEKEYVTTFDASNAKTFRFDEALMACDTFSLFDDSAKKAVIIKEPHFLRAVAKTSKKETEKQEAEKEQRLKSLEAYLKNPNPNTLLVFYCHTFSADTRKKEYKLLTNYDVRVIKFELMKPWEFEKYVDNQLKENKYKLTRDAKTELLERVSNDTLKFHNALVKIDLYGKKELNLEDIMHIVPVNADLNIFRMSNAFVAHDLSSTLLAIDEMLQARYDYVAMIAMLASKLRSLYNIKKLYERGLSDSMIATRLHADDWAIKKGLESCYHLQSKTLLRYLEELATLEQGIKAGRIEPKNGFEQFILKNGS
;
A
#
# COMPACT_ATOMS: atom_id res chain seq x y z
N MET A 1 0.56 21.10 22.61
CA MET A 1 -0.21 20.10 21.84
C MET A 1 0.55 18.79 21.84
N THR A 2 0.04 17.79 22.53
CA THR A 2 0.74 16.51 22.80
C THR A 2 0.00 15.28 22.28
N VAL A 3 -1.14 15.45 21.61
CA VAL A 3 -1.96 14.35 21.10
C VAL A 3 -2.09 14.44 19.58
N TYR A 4 -1.78 13.34 18.90
CA TYR A 4 -1.80 13.22 17.44
C TYR A 4 -2.63 12.02 17.00
N LEU A 5 -3.34 12.18 15.88
CA LEU A 5 -3.96 11.09 15.14
C LEU A 5 -3.36 11.04 13.74
N LEU A 6 -2.56 10.01 13.47
CA LEU A 6 -2.05 9.73 12.13
C LEU A 6 -2.98 8.69 11.51
N SER A 7 -3.58 9.04 10.37
CA SER A 7 -4.64 8.23 9.76
C SER A 7 -4.48 8.15 8.25
N GLY A 8 -4.42 6.94 7.69
CA GLY A 8 -4.44 6.78 6.25
C GLY A 8 -3.88 5.44 5.79
N LYS A 9 -3.67 5.32 4.48
CA LYS A 9 -3.19 4.10 3.82
C LYS A 9 -1.77 4.23 3.26
N ASP A 10 -1.22 5.44 3.23
CA ASP A 10 0.17 5.69 2.87
C ASP A 10 1.06 5.45 4.09
N MET A 11 1.53 4.21 4.22
CA MET A 11 2.29 3.72 5.37
C MET A 11 3.65 4.43 5.51
N PHE A 12 4.33 4.66 4.38
CA PHE A 12 5.67 5.25 4.39
C PHE A 12 5.67 6.68 4.95
N ARG A 13 4.79 7.55 4.45
CA ARG A 13 4.69 8.94 4.96
C ARG A 13 4.26 9.00 6.41
N GLN A 14 3.46 8.03 6.85
CA GLN A 14 3.08 7.88 8.25
C GLN A 14 4.27 7.55 9.14
N GLU A 15 5.11 6.61 8.73
CA GLU A 15 6.35 6.27 9.45
C GLU A 15 7.31 7.45 9.48
N GLU A 16 7.49 8.15 8.35
CA GLU A 16 8.35 9.33 8.27
C GLU A 16 7.86 10.46 9.18
N ARG A 17 6.54 10.73 9.20
CA ARG A 17 5.98 11.75 10.10
C ARG A 17 6.11 11.34 11.55
N LEU A 18 5.90 10.07 11.88
CA LEU A 18 6.07 9.57 13.25
C LEU A 18 7.51 9.74 13.71
N ALA A 19 8.49 9.35 12.89
CA ALA A 19 9.91 9.56 13.18
C ALA A 19 10.26 11.04 13.36
N THR A 20 9.68 11.91 12.52
CA THR A 20 9.86 13.36 12.62
C THR A 20 9.24 13.92 13.90
N LEU A 21 8.04 13.47 14.29
CA LEU A 21 7.40 13.85 15.54
C LEU A 21 8.24 13.46 16.76
N LEU A 22 8.78 12.24 16.80
CA LEU A 22 9.64 11.82 17.89
C LEU A 22 10.88 12.73 18.02
N LYS A 23 11.49 13.12 16.90
CA LYS A 23 12.61 14.09 16.87
C LYS A 23 12.19 15.50 17.31
N GLU A 24 11.07 16.02 16.80
CA GLU A 24 10.51 17.34 17.17
C GLU A 24 10.28 17.44 18.69
N PHE A 25 9.87 16.34 19.32
CA PHE A 25 9.66 16.26 20.76
C PHE A 25 10.91 15.83 21.54
N SER A 26 12.05 15.58 20.89
CA SER A 26 13.29 15.10 21.51
C SER A 26 13.10 13.81 22.32
N ILE A 27 12.31 12.88 21.77
CA ILE A 27 12.00 11.59 22.39
C ILE A 27 12.92 10.53 21.83
N GLU A 28 13.77 9.96 22.68
CA GLU A 28 14.61 8.82 22.32
C GLU A 28 13.79 7.53 22.24
N LYS A 29 14.32 6.53 21.55
CA LYS A 29 13.59 5.29 21.24
C LYS A 29 13.20 4.51 22.50
N GLU A 30 14.02 4.61 23.53
CA GLU A 30 13.87 3.99 24.84
C GLU A 30 12.67 4.54 25.61
N TYR A 31 12.26 5.78 25.32
CA TYR A 31 11.08 6.43 25.91
C TYR A 31 9.82 6.26 25.05
N VAL A 32 9.84 5.36 24.05
CA VAL A 32 8.68 5.07 23.21
C VAL A 32 8.03 3.77 23.67
N THR A 33 6.79 3.87 24.18
CA THR A 33 5.95 2.71 24.46
C THR A 33 4.92 2.54 23.37
N THR A 34 4.84 1.35 22.77
CA THR A 34 3.85 1.05 21.72
C THR A 34 2.88 -0.03 22.21
N PHE A 35 1.59 0.25 22.09
CA PHE A 35 0.50 -0.67 22.35
C PHE A 35 -0.14 -1.11 21.03
N ASP A 36 -0.20 -2.41 20.78
CA ASP A 36 -0.96 -2.97 19.66
C ASP A 36 -2.46 -3.02 20.03
N ALA A 37 -3.23 -2.15 19.39
CA ALA A 37 -4.67 -2.02 19.56
C ALA A 37 -5.47 -2.67 18.43
N SER A 38 -4.86 -3.49 17.58
CA SER A 38 -5.53 -4.16 16.46
C SER A 38 -6.61 -5.15 16.89
N ASN A 39 -6.46 -5.75 18.07
CA ASN A 39 -7.37 -6.76 18.60
C ASN A 39 -8.05 -6.29 19.90
N ALA A 40 -9.38 -6.16 19.86
CA ALA A 40 -10.19 -5.72 20.99
C ALA A 40 -10.14 -6.65 22.22
N LYS A 41 -9.79 -7.93 22.05
CA LYS A 41 -9.75 -8.89 23.17
C LYS A 41 -8.48 -8.74 24.02
N THR A 42 -7.38 -8.38 23.38
CA THR A 42 -6.06 -8.30 24.04
C THR A 42 -5.75 -6.88 24.49
N PHE A 43 -6.14 -5.89 23.71
CA PHE A 43 -5.84 -4.49 24.00
C PHE A 43 -6.65 -3.95 25.18
N ARG A 44 -5.97 -3.28 26.11
CA ARG A 44 -6.55 -2.60 27.27
C ARG A 44 -6.28 -1.11 27.16
N PHE A 45 -7.34 -0.33 26.97
CA PHE A 45 -7.20 1.11 26.73
C PHE A 45 -6.71 1.87 27.98
N ASP A 46 -7.17 1.47 29.16
CA ASP A 46 -6.77 2.12 30.41
C ASP A 46 -5.27 1.91 30.71
N GLU A 47 -4.67 0.79 30.29
CA GLU A 47 -3.22 0.56 30.39
C GLU A 47 -2.41 1.54 29.53
N ALA A 48 -2.87 1.81 28.31
CA ALA A 48 -2.24 2.78 27.43
C ALA A 48 -2.32 4.20 28.02
N LEU A 49 -3.45 4.57 28.63
CA LEU A 49 -3.60 5.86 29.30
C LEU A 49 -2.78 5.96 30.59
N MET A 50 -2.73 4.91 31.41
CA MET A 50 -1.84 4.87 32.58
C MET A 50 -0.38 5.06 32.15
N ALA A 51 0.03 4.41 31.05
CA ALA A 51 1.34 4.62 30.47
C ALA A 51 1.56 6.04 29.93
N CYS A 52 0.54 6.87 29.74
CA CYS A 52 0.70 8.30 29.48
C CYS A 52 1.01 9.09 30.76
N ASP A 53 0.53 8.64 31.91
CA ASP A 53 0.65 9.35 33.19
C ASP A 53 1.86 8.92 34.02
N THR A 54 2.58 7.86 33.64
CA THR A 54 3.83 7.47 34.30
C THR A 54 4.93 8.52 34.14
N PHE A 55 5.78 8.71 35.15
CA PHE A 55 6.94 9.60 35.06
C PHE A 55 8.22 8.78 34.85
N SER A 56 9.22 9.37 34.21
CA SER A 56 10.57 8.82 34.25
C SER A 56 11.10 8.97 35.67
N LEU A 57 11.68 7.89 36.24
CA LEU A 57 12.26 7.93 37.58
C LEU A 57 13.65 8.59 37.61
N PHE A 58 14.27 8.79 36.45
CA PHE A 58 15.66 9.20 36.33
C PHE A 58 15.84 10.58 35.67
N ASP A 59 14.78 11.12 35.08
CA ASP A 59 14.82 12.42 34.39
C ASP A 59 13.42 13.05 34.36
N ASP A 60 13.20 14.04 35.22
CA ASP A 60 11.94 14.79 35.32
C ASP A 60 11.63 15.63 34.06
N SER A 61 12.62 15.83 33.18
CA SER A 61 12.48 16.55 31.91
C SER A 61 12.28 15.64 30.70
N ALA A 62 12.45 14.32 30.86
CA ALA A 62 12.33 13.36 29.77
C ALA A 62 10.90 13.33 29.23
N LYS A 63 10.77 13.64 27.94
CA LYS A 63 9.53 13.45 27.19
C LYS A 63 9.46 12.00 26.73
N LYS A 64 8.26 11.43 26.78
CA LYS A 64 8.00 10.06 26.30
C LYS A 64 6.94 10.05 25.22
N ALA A 65 6.88 8.98 24.46
CA ALA A 65 5.81 8.74 23.49
C ALA A 65 5.01 7.49 23.85
N VAL A 66 3.70 7.59 23.78
CA VAL A 66 2.79 6.44 23.83
C VAL A 66 2.11 6.33 22.48
N ILE A 67 2.37 5.22 21.78
CA ILE A 67 1.84 4.96 20.45
C ILE A 67 0.78 3.87 20.57
N ILE A 68 -0.48 4.22 20.29
CA ILE A 68 -1.57 3.26 20.15
C ILE A 68 -1.66 2.88 18.68
N LYS A 69 -1.03 1.76 18.32
CA LYS A 69 -0.96 1.26 16.94
C LYS A 69 -2.21 0.48 16.58
N GLU A 70 -2.72 0.71 15.37
CA GLU A 70 -3.90 0.02 14.84
C GLU A 70 -5.16 0.09 15.73
N PRO A 71 -5.59 1.27 16.21
CA PRO A 71 -6.72 1.39 17.14
C PRO A 71 -8.02 0.87 16.52
N HIS A 72 -8.41 -0.36 16.85
CA HIS A 72 -9.58 -1.04 16.28
C HIS A 72 -10.88 -0.22 16.42
N PHE A 73 -10.99 0.59 17.47
CA PHE A 73 -12.15 1.44 17.76
C PHE A 73 -12.29 2.63 16.81
N LEU A 74 -11.22 3.03 16.12
CA LEU A 74 -11.23 4.03 15.05
C LEU A 74 -11.44 3.40 13.66
N ARG A 75 -11.44 2.07 13.54
CA ARG A 75 -11.59 1.38 12.26
C ARG A 75 -13.07 1.31 11.84
N ALA A 76 -13.32 1.45 10.55
CA ALA A 76 -14.64 1.19 9.98
C ALA A 76 -15.03 -0.28 10.18
N VAL A 77 -16.27 -0.50 10.60
CA VAL A 77 -16.80 -1.84 10.87
C VAL A 77 -17.58 -2.30 9.63
N ALA A 78 -17.40 -3.55 9.21
CA ALA A 78 -18.12 -4.09 8.04
C ALA A 78 -19.64 -4.13 8.29
N LYS A 79 -20.46 -3.83 7.27
CA LYS A 79 -21.93 -3.73 7.36
C LYS A 79 -22.62 -5.02 7.84
N THR A 80 -21.94 -6.16 7.81
CA THR A 80 -22.42 -7.48 8.26
C THR A 80 -22.14 -7.81 9.73
N SER A 81 -21.59 -6.85 10.49
CA SER A 81 -21.20 -7.10 11.87
C SER A 81 -22.43 -7.26 12.77
N LYS A 82 -22.47 -8.36 13.55
CA LYS A 82 -23.48 -8.61 14.59
C LYS A 82 -23.62 -7.38 15.51
N LYS A 83 -24.85 -7.13 15.97
CA LYS A 83 -25.19 -6.11 16.97
C LYS A 83 -24.21 -6.23 18.17
N GLU A 84 -23.60 -5.12 18.57
CA GLU A 84 -22.67 -5.07 19.71
C GLU A 84 -23.36 -5.69 20.94
N THR A 85 -22.67 -6.58 21.66
CA THR A 85 -23.21 -7.14 22.92
C THR A 85 -23.15 -6.08 24.01
N GLU A 86 -24.04 -6.16 25.03
CA GLU A 86 -24.09 -5.22 26.16
C GLU A 86 -22.70 -4.98 26.80
N LYS A 87 -21.88 -6.03 26.92
CA LYS A 87 -20.50 -5.93 27.44
C LYS A 87 -19.59 -5.04 26.57
N GLN A 88 -19.69 -5.15 25.24
CA GLN A 88 -18.89 -4.35 24.30
C GLN A 88 -19.31 -2.87 24.33
N GLU A 89 -20.61 -2.62 24.53
CA GLU A 89 -21.13 -1.27 24.64
C GLU A 89 -20.69 -0.60 25.96
N ALA A 90 -20.68 -1.35 27.07
CA ALA A 90 -20.13 -0.89 28.34
C ALA A 90 -18.62 -0.60 28.26
N GLU A 91 -17.83 -1.50 27.67
CA GLU A 91 -16.37 -1.28 27.46
C GLU A 91 -16.08 -0.05 26.57
N LYS A 92 -16.93 0.18 25.57
CA LYS A 92 -16.85 1.35 24.69
C LYS A 92 -17.18 2.64 25.43
N GLU A 93 -18.23 2.66 26.23
CA GLU A 93 -18.62 3.83 27.02
C GLU A 93 -17.56 4.17 28.08
N GLN A 94 -17.00 3.15 28.74
CA GLN A 94 -15.87 3.34 29.67
C GLN A 94 -14.67 3.95 28.96
N ARG A 95 -14.27 3.41 27.80
CA ARG A 95 -13.16 3.94 27.00
C ARG A 95 -13.40 5.39 26.56
N LEU A 96 -14.62 5.76 26.15
CA LEU A 96 -14.96 7.14 25.81
C LEU A 96 -14.78 8.07 27.00
N LYS A 97 -15.22 7.66 28.20
CA LYS A 97 -15.05 8.41 29.44
C LYS A 97 -13.58 8.57 29.81
N SER A 98 -12.79 7.49 29.79
CA SER A 98 -11.34 7.54 30.09
C SER A 98 -10.61 8.44 29.09
N LEU A 99 -10.93 8.33 27.79
CA LEU A 99 -10.34 9.18 26.75
C LEU A 99 -10.70 10.65 26.95
N GLU A 100 -11.96 10.96 27.22
CA GLU A 100 -12.39 12.34 27.46
C GLU A 100 -11.69 12.94 28.69
N ALA A 101 -11.57 12.18 29.78
CA ALA A 101 -10.88 12.61 30.98
C ALA A 101 -9.41 12.98 30.70
N TYR A 102 -8.71 12.15 29.92
CA TYR A 102 -7.33 12.43 29.51
C TYR A 102 -7.24 13.66 28.59
N LEU A 103 -8.13 13.77 27.59
CA LEU A 103 -8.10 14.89 26.63
C LEU A 103 -8.40 16.26 27.25
N LYS A 104 -9.10 16.31 28.40
CA LYS A 104 -9.33 17.55 29.16
C LYS A 104 -8.05 18.13 29.76
N ASN A 105 -7.12 17.28 30.18
CA ASN A 105 -5.85 17.69 30.77
C ASN A 105 -4.73 16.72 30.38
N PRO A 106 -4.29 16.73 29.10
CA PRO A 106 -3.30 15.78 28.62
C PRO A 106 -1.94 16.07 29.25
N ASN A 107 -1.18 15.02 29.56
CA ASN A 107 0.15 15.18 30.12
C ASN A 107 1.06 15.93 29.12
N PRO A 108 1.64 17.09 29.50
CA PRO A 108 2.47 17.90 28.60
C PRO A 108 3.80 17.23 28.23
N ASN A 109 4.26 16.26 29.02
CA ASN A 109 5.50 15.52 28.81
C ASN A 109 5.30 14.21 28.03
N THR A 110 4.07 13.89 27.65
CA THR A 110 3.73 12.65 26.92
C THR A 110 3.17 12.95 25.56
N LEU A 111 3.87 12.55 24.50
CA LEU A 111 3.34 12.50 23.15
C LEU A 111 2.44 11.26 22.98
N LEU A 112 1.12 11.45 22.97
CA LEU A 112 0.16 10.39 22.66
C LEU A 112 -0.13 10.37 21.14
N VAL A 113 0.14 9.24 20.49
CA VAL A 113 -0.13 9.06 19.05
C VAL A 113 -1.11 7.92 18.82
N PHE A 114 -2.27 8.22 18.26
CA PHE A 114 -3.15 7.23 17.65
C PHE A 114 -2.65 6.97 16.23
N TYR A 115 -2.17 5.74 15.98
CA TYR A 115 -1.47 5.38 14.76
C TYR A 115 -2.28 4.38 13.93
N CYS A 116 -3.15 4.89 13.06
CA CYS A 116 -3.93 4.09 12.12
C CYS A 116 -3.09 3.85 10.85
N HIS A 117 -2.17 2.90 10.94
CA HIS A 117 -1.14 2.65 9.94
C HIS A 117 -1.68 1.99 8.67
N THR A 118 -2.63 1.06 8.79
CA THR A 118 -3.20 0.33 7.64
C THR A 118 -4.57 0.84 7.19
N PHE A 119 -5.14 1.85 7.85
CA PHE A 119 -6.50 2.30 7.56
C PHE A 119 -6.74 3.78 7.89
N SER A 120 -7.71 4.37 7.21
CA SER A 120 -8.20 5.70 7.53
C SER A 120 -9.23 5.63 8.67
N ALA A 121 -9.04 6.45 9.70
CA ALA A 121 -9.96 6.53 10.84
C ALA A 121 -11.38 6.90 10.38
N ASP A 122 -12.38 6.17 10.88
CA ASP A 122 -13.78 6.37 10.52
C ASP A 122 -14.36 7.58 11.26
N THR A 123 -14.63 8.65 10.50
CA THR A 123 -15.12 9.93 11.03
C THR A 123 -16.49 9.84 11.72
N ARG A 124 -17.23 8.75 11.52
CA ARG A 124 -18.54 8.53 12.12
C ARG A 124 -18.46 7.99 13.54
N LYS A 125 -17.31 7.42 13.94
CA LYS A 125 -17.08 6.86 15.28
C LYS A 125 -17.14 7.95 16.35
N LYS A 126 -17.67 7.59 17.52
CA LYS A 126 -17.77 8.53 18.65
C LYS A 126 -16.38 8.96 19.13
N GLU A 127 -15.44 8.02 19.13
CA GLU A 127 -14.04 8.20 19.49
C GLU A 127 -13.34 9.22 18.57
N TYR A 128 -13.57 9.13 17.25
CA TYR A 128 -13.03 10.11 16.30
C TYR A 128 -13.59 11.51 16.58
N LYS A 129 -14.92 11.61 16.74
CA LYS A 129 -15.58 12.90 17.03
C LYS A 129 -15.08 13.51 18.34
N LEU A 130 -14.89 12.67 19.36
CA LEU A 130 -14.33 13.08 20.64
C LEU A 130 -12.92 13.65 20.47
N LEU A 131 -12.02 12.95 19.76
CA LEU A 131 -10.67 13.45 19.47
C LEU A 131 -10.71 14.82 18.78
N THR A 132 -11.59 15.01 17.80
CA THR A 132 -11.69 16.29 17.06
C THR A 132 -12.30 17.44 17.86
N ASN A 133 -12.93 17.18 19.01
CA ASN A 133 -13.49 18.23 19.88
C ASN A 133 -12.43 18.84 20.82
N TYR A 134 -11.26 18.21 20.96
CA TYR A 134 -10.17 18.64 21.83
C TYR A 134 -8.94 19.05 20.99
N ASP A 135 -7.86 19.49 21.65
CA ASP A 135 -6.59 19.91 21.04
C ASP A 135 -5.77 18.73 20.49
N VAL A 136 -6.35 18.00 19.52
CA VAL A 136 -5.75 16.83 18.85
C VAL A 136 -5.41 17.17 17.42
N ARG A 137 -4.16 16.94 17.01
CA ARG A 137 -3.73 17.15 15.62
C ARG A 137 -4.00 15.92 14.77
N VAL A 138 -4.99 16.02 13.89
CA VAL A 138 -5.32 14.97 12.93
C VAL A 138 -4.54 15.18 11.63
N ILE A 139 -3.70 14.22 11.25
CA ILE A 139 -2.91 14.24 10.02
C ILE A 139 -3.35 13.06 9.15
N LYS A 140 -3.78 13.35 7.92
CA LYS A 140 -4.28 12.36 6.98
C LYS A 140 -3.23 11.99 5.95
N PHE A 141 -3.02 10.69 5.77
CA PHE A 141 -2.06 10.07 4.85
C PHE A 141 -2.81 9.15 3.88
N GLU A 142 -3.76 9.73 3.16
CA GLU A 142 -4.41 9.03 2.06
C GLU A 142 -3.42 8.81 0.91
N LEU A 143 -3.64 7.74 0.14
CA LEU A 143 -2.86 7.51 -1.08
C LEU A 143 -3.03 8.70 -2.01
N MET A 144 -1.89 9.22 -2.48
CA MET A 144 -1.86 10.34 -3.38
C MET A 144 -2.42 9.96 -4.74
N LYS A 145 -3.23 10.83 -5.32
CA LYS A 145 -3.63 10.69 -6.71
C LYS A 145 -2.43 10.97 -7.63
N PRO A 146 -2.42 10.49 -8.89
CA PRO A 146 -1.24 10.61 -9.75
C PRO A 146 -0.66 12.03 -9.85
N TRP A 147 -1.51 13.06 -9.94
CA TRP A 147 -1.06 14.46 -10.01
C TRP A 147 -0.52 15.00 -8.67
N GLU A 148 -1.04 14.51 -7.54
CA GLU A 148 -0.54 14.87 -6.20
C GLU A 148 0.81 14.22 -5.97
N PHE A 149 0.96 12.96 -6.40
CA PHE A 149 2.20 12.22 -6.33
C PHE A 149 3.29 12.87 -7.19
N GLU A 150 2.97 13.26 -8.42
CA GLU A 150 3.92 13.98 -9.28
C GLU A 150 4.41 15.28 -8.60
N LYS A 151 3.49 16.07 -8.04
CA LYS A 151 3.85 17.28 -7.29
C LYS A 151 4.69 16.99 -6.06
N TYR A 152 4.40 15.89 -5.35
CA TYR A 152 5.20 15.44 -4.21
C TYR A 152 6.62 15.07 -4.63
N VAL A 153 6.78 14.34 -5.73
CA VAL A 153 8.08 14.01 -6.33
C VAL A 153 8.85 15.28 -6.68
N ASP A 154 8.20 16.27 -7.33
CA ASP A 154 8.84 17.54 -7.67
C ASP A 154 9.35 18.30 -6.44
N ASN A 155 8.56 18.34 -5.37
CA ASN A 155 8.96 18.98 -4.12
C ASN A 155 10.17 18.27 -3.50
N GLN A 156 10.15 16.94 -3.44
CA GLN A 156 11.23 16.15 -2.86
C GLN A 156 12.54 16.25 -3.68
N LEU A 157 12.45 16.23 -5.01
CA LEU A 157 13.61 16.46 -5.87
C LEU A 157 14.19 17.86 -5.65
N LYS A 158 13.34 18.88 -5.53
CA LYS A 158 13.75 20.27 -5.27
C LYS A 158 14.42 20.44 -3.91
N GLU A 159 13.85 19.87 -2.86
CA GLU A 159 14.40 19.90 -1.49
C GLU A 159 15.79 19.27 -1.42
N ASN A 160 15.99 18.15 -2.14
CA ASN A 160 17.27 17.45 -2.21
C ASN A 160 18.23 17.97 -3.30
N LYS A 161 17.82 19.04 -4.01
CA LYS A 161 18.57 19.74 -5.07
C LYS A 161 18.92 18.86 -6.28
N TYR A 162 18.06 17.93 -6.64
CA TYR A 162 18.17 17.15 -7.87
C TYR A 162 17.47 17.85 -9.04
N LYS A 163 18.07 17.77 -10.22
CA LYS A 163 17.48 18.20 -11.49
C LYS A 163 17.44 17.03 -12.45
N LEU A 164 16.25 16.71 -12.94
CA LEU A 164 16.03 15.66 -13.92
C LEU A 164 15.65 16.30 -15.25
N THR A 165 16.10 15.71 -16.36
CA THR A 165 15.48 16.00 -17.67
C THR A 165 14.02 15.56 -17.68
N ARG A 166 13.22 16.08 -18.61
CA ARG A 166 11.79 15.73 -18.72
C ARG A 166 11.58 14.22 -18.86
N ASP A 167 12.37 13.57 -19.72
CA ASP A 167 12.26 12.14 -19.97
C ASP A 167 12.70 11.32 -18.76
N ALA A 168 13.75 11.76 -18.05
CA ALA A 168 14.19 11.14 -16.81
C ALA A 168 13.11 11.18 -15.72
N LYS A 169 12.39 12.31 -15.59
CA LYS A 169 11.27 12.44 -14.65
C LYS A 169 10.12 11.50 -15.03
N THR A 170 9.75 11.45 -16.31
CA THR A 170 8.70 10.55 -16.81
C THR A 170 9.05 9.10 -16.48
N GLU A 171 10.27 8.67 -16.78
CA GLU A 171 10.77 7.32 -16.50
C GLU A 171 10.76 7.01 -15.00
N LEU A 172 11.20 7.97 -14.16
CA LEU A 172 11.19 7.81 -12.71
C LEU A 172 9.77 7.59 -12.18
N LEU A 173 8.82 8.44 -12.59
CA LEU A 173 7.42 8.36 -12.18
C LEU A 173 6.79 7.02 -12.59
N GLU A 174 7.11 6.56 -13.79
CA GLU A 174 6.65 5.28 -14.29
C GLU A 174 7.21 4.11 -13.46
N ARG A 175 8.53 4.09 -13.23
CA ARG A 175 9.19 3.05 -12.42
C ARG A 175 8.72 3.02 -10.98
N VAL A 176 8.40 4.16 -10.35
CA VAL A 176 7.89 4.15 -8.96
C VAL A 176 6.39 3.92 -8.87
N SER A 177 5.65 4.12 -9.97
CA SER A 177 4.22 3.80 -10.11
C SER A 177 3.32 4.37 -8.99
N ASN A 178 3.51 5.65 -8.63
CA ASN A 178 2.82 6.36 -7.54
C ASN A 178 3.00 5.75 -6.13
N ASP A 179 4.01 4.90 -5.93
CA ASP A 179 4.34 4.33 -4.64
C ASP A 179 5.44 5.16 -3.96
N THR A 180 5.09 5.75 -2.81
CA THR A 180 5.99 6.64 -2.06
C THR A 180 7.19 5.90 -1.49
N LEU A 181 7.05 4.62 -1.08
CA LEU A 181 8.16 3.81 -0.60
C LEU A 181 9.13 3.51 -1.74
N LYS A 182 8.61 3.13 -2.92
CA LYS A 182 9.46 2.91 -4.11
C LYS A 182 10.20 4.18 -4.51
N PHE A 183 9.52 5.33 -4.49
CA PHE A 183 10.16 6.62 -4.76
C PHE A 183 11.23 7.00 -3.75
N HIS A 184 10.97 6.82 -2.45
CA HIS A 184 12.00 7.08 -1.44
C HIS A 184 13.22 6.19 -1.63
N ASN A 185 13.02 4.89 -1.89
CA ASN A 185 14.13 3.98 -2.19
C ASN A 185 14.89 4.39 -3.45
N ALA A 186 14.21 4.93 -4.47
CA ALA A 186 14.86 5.50 -5.64
C ALA A 186 15.68 6.74 -5.28
N LEU A 187 15.16 7.65 -4.44
CA LEU A 187 15.90 8.82 -3.95
C LEU A 187 17.17 8.44 -3.17
N VAL A 188 17.10 7.43 -2.30
CA VAL A 188 18.29 6.93 -1.57
C VAL A 188 19.36 6.44 -2.55
N LYS A 189 18.96 5.72 -3.60
CA LYS A 189 19.90 5.26 -4.64
C LYS A 189 20.47 6.41 -5.47
N ILE A 190 19.64 7.39 -5.79
CA ILE A 190 20.08 8.62 -6.49
C ILE A 190 21.10 9.37 -5.64
N ASP A 191 20.90 9.45 -4.33
CA ASP A 191 21.86 10.10 -3.42
C ASP A 191 23.19 9.35 -3.36
N LEU A 192 23.14 8.02 -3.25
CA LEU A 192 24.34 7.17 -3.31
C LEU A 192 25.08 7.24 -4.64
N TYR A 193 24.37 7.51 -5.75
CA TYR A 193 24.98 7.72 -7.06
C TYR A 193 25.78 9.03 -7.16
N GLY A 194 25.45 10.02 -6.32
CA GLY A 194 26.25 11.25 -6.14
C GLY A 194 26.10 12.32 -7.21
N LYS A 195 25.31 12.10 -8.28
CA LYS A 195 24.99 13.13 -9.28
C LYS A 195 23.76 13.95 -8.89
N LYS A 196 23.81 15.26 -9.12
CA LYS A 196 22.67 16.18 -8.91
C LYS A 196 21.88 16.49 -10.18
N GLU A 197 22.47 16.31 -11.36
CA GLU A 197 21.79 16.43 -12.64
C GLU A 197 21.73 15.04 -13.30
N LEU A 198 20.52 14.58 -13.60
CA LEU A 198 20.25 13.20 -14.03
C LEU A 198 19.50 13.21 -15.36
N ASN A 199 20.00 12.43 -16.31
CA ASN A 199 19.33 12.19 -17.59
C ASN A 199 18.54 10.86 -17.56
N LEU A 200 17.94 10.50 -18.71
CA LEU A 200 17.14 9.27 -18.83
C LEU A 200 17.98 8.03 -18.51
N GLU A 201 19.17 7.92 -19.08
CA GLU A 201 20.07 6.78 -18.88
C GLU A 201 20.48 6.61 -17.41
N ASP A 202 20.75 7.71 -16.69
CA ASP A 202 21.05 7.67 -15.27
C ASP A 202 19.88 7.05 -14.48
N ILE A 203 18.64 7.52 -14.70
CA ILE A 203 17.46 6.94 -14.04
C ILE A 203 17.27 5.47 -14.41
N MET A 204 17.48 5.14 -15.69
CA MET A 204 17.37 3.77 -16.17
C MET A 204 18.36 2.82 -15.49
N HIS A 205 19.55 3.32 -15.12
CA HIS A 205 20.59 2.57 -14.45
C HIS A 205 20.36 2.47 -12.93
N ILE A 206 19.92 3.55 -12.29
CA ILE A 206 19.84 3.66 -10.82
C ILE A 206 18.56 3.03 -10.27
N VAL A 207 17.43 3.29 -10.92
CA VAL A 207 16.11 2.92 -10.42
C VAL A 207 15.70 1.63 -11.09
N PRO A 208 15.59 0.49 -10.39
CA PRO A 208 15.21 -0.75 -11.05
C PRO A 208 13.81 -0.64 -11.64
N VAL A 209 13.59 -1.34 -12.74
CA VAL A 209 12.25 -1.43 -13.33
C VAL A 209 11.32 -2.12 -12.34
N ASN A 210 10.13 -1.55 -12.16
CA ASN A 210 9.13 -2.12 -11.27
C ASN A 210 8.61 -3.44 -11.82
N ALA A 211 8.83 -4.51 -11.07
CA ALA A 211 8.33 -5.86 -11.36
C ALA A 211 6.85 -5.86 -11.72
N ASP A 212 6.04 -5.14 -10.92
CA ASP A 212 4.59 -5.07 -11.09
C ASP A 212 4.22 -4.41 -12.42
N LEU A 213 5.01 -3.39 -12.82
CA LEU A 213 4.84 -2.70 -14.09
C LEU A 213 5.22 -3.61 -15.26
N ASN A 214 6.33 -4.35 -15.17
CA ASN A 214 6.77 -5.25 -16.24
C ASN A 214 5.80 -6.40 -16.46
N ILE A 215 5.27 -6.98 -15.39
CA ILE A 215 4.21 -8.01 -15.48
C ILE A 215 2.96 -7.40 -16.10
N PHE A 216 2.57 -6.20 -15.68
CA PHE A 216 1.40 -5.53 -16.21
C PHE A 216 1.56 -5.23 -17.70
N ARG A 217 2.73 -4.74 -18.13
CA ARG A 217 3.09 -4.52 -19.54
C ARG A 217 3.05 -5.83 -20.33
N MET A 218 3.75 -6.87 -19.88
CA MET A 218 3.79 -8.19 -20.52
C MET A 218 2.39 -8.79 -20.67
N SER A 219 1.63 -8.82 -19.58
CA SER A 219 0.30 -9.43 -19.57
C SER A 219 -0.73 -8.64 -20.36
N ASN A 220 -0.66 -7.31 -20.37
CA ASN A 220 -1.55 -6.49 -21.20
C ASN A 220 -1.20 -6.62 -22.68
N ALA A 221 0.08 -6.61 -23.05
CA ALA A 221 0.51 -6.85 -24.43
C ALA A 221 0.06 -8.23 -24.92
N PHE A 222 0.22 -9.26 -24.09
CA PHE A 222 -0.24 -10.61 -24.39
C PHE A 222 -1.74 -10.67 -24.62
N VAL A 223 -2.52 -10.06 -23.72
CA VAL A 223 -3.99 -10.01 -23.84
C VAL A 223 -4.43 -9.18 -25.03
N ALA A 224 -3.69 -8.14 -25.39
CA ALA A 224 -3.94 -7.30 -26.57
C ALA A 224 -3.54 -7.97 -27.90
N HIS A 225 -3.01 -9.21 -27.88
CA HIS A 225 -2.45 -9.89 -29.04
C HIS A 225 -1.31 -9.09 -29.72
N ASP A 226 -0.55 -8.34 -28.93
CA ASP A 226 0.66 -7.65 -29.38
C ASP A 226 1.89 -8.48 -29.04
N LEU A 227 2.20 -9.43 -29.92
CA LEU A 227 3.33 -10.34 -29.74
C LEU A 227 4.67 -9.60 -29.61
N SER A 228 4.88 -8.55 -30.40
CA SER A 228 6.12 -7.76 -30.39
C SER A 228 6.34 -7.11 -29.03
N SER A 229 5.33 -6.40 -28.51
CA SER A 229 5.41 -5.77 -27.18
C SER A 229 5.48 -6.82 -26.06
N THR A 230 4.86 -7.99 -26.25
CA THR A 230 4.95 -9.10 -25.29
C THR A 230 6.38 -9.63 -25.18
N LEU A 231 7.05 -9.86 -26.31
CA LEU A 231 8.43 -10.34 -26.35
C LEU A 231 9.42 -9.31 -25.79
N LEU A 232 9.23 -8.02 -26.11
CA LEU A 232 10.03 -6.93 -25.52
C LEU A 232 9.89 -6.90 -23.99
N ALA A 233 8.67 -7.02 -23.48
CA ALA A 233 8.43 -7.05 -22.03
C ALA A 233 9.04 -8.30 -21.36
N ILE A 234 9.07 -9.46 -22.04
CA ILE A 234 9.75 -10.65 -21.55
C ILE A 234 11.26 -10.42 -21.45
N ASP A 235 11.88 -9.78 -22.45
CA ASP A 235 13.32 -9.45 -22.41
C ASP A 235 13.63 -8.49 -21.25
N GLU A 236 12.81 -7.44 -21.06
CA GLU A 236 12.92 -6.53 -19.92
C GLU A 236 12.82 -7.26 -18.57
N MET A 237 11.95 -8.27 -18.46
CA MET A 237 11.82 -9.08 -17.25
C MET A 237 13.06 -9.96 -17.00
N LEU A 238 13.63 -10.56 -18.04
CA LEU A 238 14.86 -11.35 -17.92
C LEU A 238 16.05 -10.47 -17.50
N GLN A 239 16.17 -9.26 -18.06
CA GLN A 239 17.18 -8.29 -17.64
C GLN A 239 17.00 -7.87 -16.18
N ALA A 240 15.76 -7.79 -15.71
CA ALA A 240 15.42 -7.57 -14.30
C ALA A 240 15.60 -8.82 -13.40
N ARG A 241 16.24 -9.89 -13.91
CA ARG A 241 16.54 -11.15 -13.21
C ARG A 241 15.31 -11.97 -12.80
N TYR A 242 14.17 -11.79 -13.47
CA TYR A 242 13.07 -12.74 -13.36
C TYR A 242 13.40 -14.00 -14.15
N ASP A 243 12.99 -15.15 -13.62
CA ASP A 243 13.04 -16.41 -14.36
C ASP A 243 11.71 -16.71 -15.06
N TYR A 244 11.74 -17.65 -16.00
CA TYR A 244 10.55 -18.06 -16.76
C TYR A 244 9.45 -18.65 -15.87
N VAL A 245 9.80 -19.30 -14.75
CA VAL A 245 8.82 -19.90 -13.84
C VAL A 245 8.02 -18.81 -13.12
N ALA A 246 8.69 -17.76 -12.66
CA ALA A 246 8.08 -16.58 -12.07
C ALA A 246 7.17 -15.88 -13.08
N MET A 247 7.64 -15.67 -14.31
CA MET A 247 6.85 -15.05 -15.39
C MET A 247 5.56 -15.85 -15.70
N ILE A 248 5.65 -17.18 -15.77
CA ILE A 248 4.50 -18.08 -15.94
C ILE A 248 3.49 -17.89 -14.81
N ALA A 249 3.94 -17.93 -13.55
CA ALA A 249 3.07 -17.79 -12.38
C ALA A 249 2.39 -16.41 -12.34
N MET A 250 3.13 -15.36 -12.65
CA MET A 250 2.65 -13.98 -12.71
C MET A 250 1.61 -13.78 -13.82
N LEU A 251 1.88 -14.28 -15.03
CA LEU A 251 0.92 -14.24 -16.14
C LEU A 251 -0.35 -15.00 -15.79
N ALA A 252 -0.23 -16.20 -15.21
CA ALA A 252 -1.38 -16.99 -14.76
C ALA A 252 -2.20 -16.24 -13.70
N SER A 253 -1.56 -15.56 -12.76
CA SER A 253 -2.25 -14.72 -11.76
C SER A 253 -3.07 -13.61 -12.42
N LYS A 254 -2.47 -12.88 -13.37
CA LYS A 254 -3.17 -11.80 -14.08
C LYS A 254 -4.32 -12.31 -14.95
N LEU A 255 -4.11 -13.38 -15.71
CA LEU A 255 -5.15 -13.98 -16.55
C LEU A 255 -6.32 -14.51 -15.68
N ARG A 256 -6.05 -15.02 -14.48
CA ARG A 256 -7.08 -15.43 -13.53
C ARG A 256 -7.90 -14.25 -13.01
N SER A 257 -7.24 -13.12 -12.73
CA SER A 257 -7.93 -11.87 -12.38
C SER A 257 -8.86 -11.44 -13.52
N LEU A 258 -8.35 -11.37 -14.75
CA LEU A 258 -9.14 -11.01 -15.93
C LEU A 258 -10.28 -11.98 -16.19
N TYR A 259 -10.06 -13.30 -16.03
CA TYR A 259 -11.10 -14.31 -16.15
C TYR A 259 -12.25 -14.05 -15.17
N ASN A 260 -11.94 -13.81 -13.89
CA ASN A 260 -12.96 -13.53 -12.88
C ASN A 260 -13.76 -12.26 -13.20
N ILE A 261 -13.07 -11.19 -13.60
CA ILE A 261 -13.69 -9.93 -14.02
C ILE A 261 -14.62 -10.17 -15.22
N LYS A 262 -14.09 -10.75 -16.31
CA LYS A 262 -14.83 -10.99 -17.55
C LYS A 262 -16.02 -11.93 -17.33
N LYS A 263 -15.85 -12.99 -16.51
CA LYS A 263 -16.91 -13.95 -16.23
C LYS A 263 -18.09 -13.34 -15.48
N LEU A 264 -17.82 -12.42 -14.55
CA LEU A 264 -18.88 -11.70 -13.83
C LEU A 264 -19.56 -10.67 -14.72
N TYR A 265 -18.79 -9.97 -15.55
CA TYR A 265 -19.34 -9.04 -16.55
C TYR A 265 -20.25 -9.75 -17.55
N GLU A 266 -19.84 -10.90 -18.09
CA GLU A 266 -20.65 -11.74 -18.98
C GLU A 266 -21.92 -12.31 -18.30
N ARG A 267 -22.00 -12.29 -16.96
CA ARG A 267 -23.20 -12.63 -16.19
C ARG A 267 -24.13 -11.42 -15.97
N GLY A 268 -23.81 -10.25 -16.53
CA GLY A 268 -24.61 -9.03 -16.46
C GLY A 268 -24.38 -8.19 -15.20
N LEU A 269 -23.30 -8.43 -14.44
CA LEU A 269 -22.97 -7.59 -13.30
C LEU A 269 -22.36 -6.25 -13.76
N SER A 270 -22.71 -5.17 -13.07
CA SER A 270 -22.07 -3.86 -13.26
C SER A 270 -20.68 -3.80 -12.63
N ASP A 271 -19.83 -2.88 -13.10
CA ASP A 271 -18.46 -2.68 -12.61
C ASP A 271 -18.40 -2.59 -11.07
N SER A 272 -19.32 -1.83 -10.45
CA SER A 272 -19.37 -1.66 -8.98
C SER A 272 -19.75 -2.96 -8.23
N MET A 273 -20.62 -3.78 -8.81
CA MET A 273 -20.96 -5.09 -8.24
C MET A 273 -19.78 -6.07 -8.37
N ILE A 274 -19.05 -6.01 -9.49
CA ILE A 274 -17.83 -6.81 -9.69
C ILE A 274 -16.76 -6.38 -8.70
N ALA A 275 -16.50 -5.08 -8.54
CA ALA A 275 -15.55 -4.52 -7.59
C ALA A 275 -15.83 -4.96 -6.15
N THR A 276 -17.09 -4.84 -5.73
CA THR A 276 -17.54 -5.31 -4.41
C THR A 276 -17.30 -6.81 -4.23
N ARG A 277 -17.62 -7.62 -5.24
CA ARG A 277 -17.51 -9.09 -5.16
C ARG A 277 -16.07 -9.58 -5.18
N LEU A 278 -15.18 -8.87 -5.86
CA LEU A 278 -13.76 -9.19 -5.95
C LEU A 278 -12.91 -8.46 -4.89
N HIS A 279 -13.53 -7.64 -4.04
CA HIS A 279 -12.84 -6.77 -3.08
C HIS A 279 -11.74 -5.91 -3.74
N ALA A 280 -12.03 -5.39 -4.93
CA ALA A 280 -11.12 -4.60 -5.75
C ALA A 280 -11.70 -3.20 -6.01
N ASP A 281 -10.85 -2.26 -6.42
CA ASP A 281 -11.27 -0.90 -6.75
C ASP A 281 -12.01 -0.84 -8.11
N ASP A 282 -13.05 0.00 -8.20
CA ASP A 282 -13.87 0.18 -9.41
C ASP A 282 -13.01 0.52 -10.65
N TRP A 283 -11.97 1.33 -10.46
CA TRP A 283 -11.03 1.70 -11.53
C TRP A 283 -10.27 0.48 -12.08
N ALA A 284 -9.84 -0.43 -11.20
CA ALA A 284 -9.12 -1.64 -11.60
C ALA A 284 -10.04 -2.60 -12.38
N ILE A 285 -11.31 -2.69 -11.99
CA ILE A 285 -12.32 -3.46 -12.73
C ILE A 285 -12.51 -2.90 -14.14
N LYS A 286 -12.74 -1.58 -14.24
CA LYS A 286 -12.93 -0.91 -15.52
C LYS A 286 -11.72 -1.12 -16.45
N LYS A 287 -10.51 -0.90 -15.95
CA LYS A 287 -9.28 -1.12 -16.73
C LYS A 287 -9.07 -2.57 -17.13
N GLY A 288 -9.41 -3.51 -16.24
CA GLY A 288 -9.40 -4.94 -16.57
C GLY A 288 -10.33 -5.26 -17.73
N LEU A 289 -11.58 -4.78 -17.67
CA LEU A 289 -12.56 -4.99 -18.75
C LEU A 289 -12.14 -4.35 -20.07
N GLU A 290 -11.61 -3.12 -20.04
CA GLU A 290 -11.06 -2.45 -21.21
C GLU A 290 -9.93 -3.28 -21.85
N SER A 291 -9.02 -3.82 -21.03
CA SER A 291 -7.86 -4.58 -21.53
C SER A 291 -8.23 -5.89 -22.22
N CYS A 292 -9.30 -6.56 -21.79
CA CYS A 292 -9.73 -7.86 -22.35
C CYS A 292 -11.10 -7.77 -23.03
N TYR A 293 -11.45 -6.60 -23.59
CA TYR A 293 -12.77 -6.35 -24.17
C TYR A 293 -13.08 -7.32 -25.32
N HIS A 294 -12.10 -7.58 -26.20
CA HIS A 294 -12.18 -8.48 -27.36
C HIS A 294 -12.14 -9.97 -26.99
N LEU A 295 -11.77 -10.33 -25.76
CA LEU A 295 -11.71 -11.72 -25.32
C LEU A 295 -12.99 -12.17 -24.61
N GLN A 296 -13.34 -13.43 -24.76
CA GLN A 296 -14.36 -14.09 -23.92
C GLN A 296 -13.72 -14.70 -22.67
N SER A 297 -14.48 -14.84 -21.59
CA SER A 297 -14.00 -15.51 -20.37
C SER A 297 -13.53 -16.94 -20.63
N LYS A 298 -14.15 -17.64 -21.58
CA LYS A 298 -13.72 -18.99 -22.01
C LYS A 298 -12.32 -19.01 -22.62
N THR A 299 -11.93 -17.97 -23.36
CA THR A 299 -10.58 -17.84 -23.92
C THR A 299 -9.54 -17.68 -22.82
N LEU A 300 -9.83 -16.81 -21.83
CA LEU A 300 -8.97 -16.63 -20.66
C LEU A 300 -8.85 -17.92 -19.82
N LEU A 301 -9.95 -18.69 -19.70
CA LEU A 301 -9.93 -19.99 -19.03
C LEU A 301 -9.04 -21.00 -19.77
N ARG A 302 -9.13 -21.06 -21.10
CA ARG A 302 -8.25 -21.91 -21.93
C ARG A 302 -6.78 -21.56 -21.72
N TYR A 303 -6.42 -20.27 -21.70
CA TYR A 303 -5.05 -19.86 -21.42
C TYR A 303 -4.57 -20.32 -20.04
N LEU A 304 -5.43 -20.27 -19.03
CA LEU A 304 -5.12 -20.76 -17.68
C LEU A 304 -4.91 -22.28 -17.65
N GLU A 305 -5.71 -23.05 -18.39
CA GLU A 305 -5.56 -24.51 -18.52
C GLU A 305 -4.25 -24.89 -19.21
N GLU A 306 -3.87 -24.15 -20.27
CA GLU A 306 -2.59 -24.33 -20.96
C GLU A 306 -1.40 -23.98 -20.05
N LEU A 307 -1.46 -22.87 -19.32
CA LEU A 307 -0.43 -22.50 -18.34
C LEU A 307 -0.32 -23.51 -17.19
N ALA A 308 -1.44 -24.07 -16.72
CA ALA A 308 -1.43 -25.12 -15.69
C ALA A 308 -0.75 -26.40 -16.21
N THR A 309 -1.02 -26.77 -17.46
CA THR A 309 -0.38 -27.92 -18.12
C THR A 309 1.13 -27.70 -18.28
N LEU A 310 1.51 -26.49 -18.70
CA LEU A 310 2.92 -26.08 -18.81
C LEU A 310 3.63 -26.16 -17.45
N GLU A 311 3.04 -25.59 -16.40
CA GLU A 311 3.61 -25.60 -15.04
C GLU A 311 3.81 -27.03 -14.52
N GLN A 312 2.84 -27.93 -14.75
CA GLN A 312 2.95 -29.34 -14.40
C GLN A 312 4.08 -30.04 -15.17
N GLY A 313 4.20 -29.77 -16.47
CA GLY A 313 5.28 -30.32 -17.31
C GLY A 313 6.67 -29.86 -16.86
N ILE A 314 6.80 -28.60 -16.45
CA ILE A 314 8.04 -28.04 -15.88
C ILE A 314 8.38 -28.72 -14.56
N LYS A 315 7.43 -28.82 -13.63
CA LYS A 315 7.65 -29.47 -12.32
C LYS A 315 7.99 -30.96 -12.46
N ALA A 316 7.48 -31.62 -13.50
CA ALA A 316 7.80 -33.01 -13.83
C ALA A 316 9.14 -33.18 -14.58
N GLY A 317 9.86 -32.09 -14.88
CA GLY A 317 11.11 -32.12 -15.64
C GLY A 317 10.96 -32.50 -17.12
N ARG A 318 9.73 -32.48 -17.65
CA ARG A 318 9.42 -32.87 -19.04
C ARG A 318 9.50 -31.70 -20.00
N ILE A 319 9.32 -30.48 -19.50
CA ILE A 319 9.32 -29.26 -20.29
C ILE A 319 10.36 -28.31 -19.71
N GLU A 320 11.24 -27.80 -20.57
CA GLU A 320 12.18 -26.74 -20.20
C GLU A 320 11.41 -25.40 -20.11
N PRO A 321 11.54 -24.63 -19.00
CA PRO A 321 10.71 -23.45 -18.75
C PRO A 321 10.71 -22.40 -19.86
N LYS A 322 11.88 -22.09 -20.44
CA LYS A 322 12.01 -21.11 -21.52
C LYS A 322 11.22 -21.54 -22.74
N ASN A 323 11.52 -22.72 -23.27
CA ASN A 323 10.89 -23.24 -24.49
C ASN A 323 9.38 -23.36 -24.33
N GLY A 324 8.93 -23.88 -23.18
CA GLY A 324 7.50 -24.03 -22.91
C GLY A 324 6.76 -22.69 -22.80
N PHE A 325 7.38 -21.68 -22.18
CA PHE A 325 6.78 -20.35 -22.09
C PHE A 325 6.76 -19.64 -23.45
N GLU A 326 7.87 -19.64 -24.19
CA GLU A 326 7.95 -19.00 -25.50
C GLU A 326 6.94 -19.61 -26.49
N GLN A 327 6.77 -20.93 -26.49
CA GLN A 327 5.74 -21.60 -27.30
C GLN A 327 4.32 -21.19 -26.90
N PHE A 328 4.04 -21.10 -25.59
CA PHE A 328 2.75 -20.63 -25.10
C PHE A 328 2.45 -19.21 -25.58
N ILE A 329 3.43 -18.30 -25.50
CA ILE A 329 3.31 -16.91 -25.93
C ILE A 329 3.11 -16.81 -27.44
N LEU A 330 3.92 -17.53 -28.24
CA LEU A 330 3.80 -17.52 -29.70
C LEU A 330 2.45 -18.06 -30.18
N LYS A 331 1.91 -19.07 -29.50
CA LYS A 331 0.63 -19.68 -29.86
C LYS A 331 -0.58 -18.79 -29.53
N ASN A 332 -0.51 -18.05 -28.43
CA ASN A 332 -1.68 -17.38 -27.85
C ASN A 332 -1.62 -15.84 -27.86
N GLY A 333 -0.44 -15.26 -28.09
CA GLY A 333 -0.19 -13.81 -28.07
C GLY A 333 -0.19 -13.14 -29.45
N SER A 334 -0.47 -13.89 -30.52
CA SER A 334 -0.60 -13.40 -31.90
C SER A 334 -2.04 -13.10 -32.30
#